data_AF-A0A0W0WE02-F1
#
_entry.id   AF-A0A0W0WE02-F1
#
_cell.length_a   1.000
_cell.length_b   1.000
_cell.length_c   1.000
_cell.angle_alpha   90.00
_cell.angle_beta   90.00
_cell.angle_gamma   90.00
#
_symmetry.space_group_name_H-M   'P 1'
#
loop_
_entity.id
_entity.type
_entity.pdbx_description
1 polymer ?
#
loop_
_entity_poly.entity_id
_entity_poly.type
_entity_poly.pdbx_seq_one_letter_code
_entity_poly.pdbx_strand_id
1 'polypeptide(L)'
;MQILYIPFPESEVGELRQMAEQWKKNLKTNFNESIQILCYQEEFDEGSLQELQIYILGHGFTDSPDLRITNISNVSSPLCKIIDPETVASRFQEDFMIVNSQIKTVHLYVCGTESKNKQLAETFQKYLCRQDFPSIHFYSGSVSIPDDHGNAWSFSNGNPSPLFTKANLIRKTLTTETHDHEDHKKPVKQKLTTEDFRKKNLHRFWKINKENRAKAILKIREENSLYHALTQ
;
A
#
# COMPACT_ATOMS: atom_id res chain seq x y z
N MET A 1 -15.59 7.65 3.02
CA MET A 1 -14.77 7.52 4.25
C MET A 1 -13.30 7.48 3.87
N GLN A 2 -12.41 8.06 4.69
CA GLN A 2 -10.96 7.92 4.52
C GLN A 2 -10.41 6.87 5.49
N ILE A 3 -9.47 6.05 5.01
CA ILE A 3 -8.70 5.12 5.85
C ILE A 3 -7.21 5.45 5.70
N LEU A 4 -6.57 5.74 6.82
CA LEU A 4 -5.12 5.85 6.95
C LEU A 4 -4.57 4.44 7.26
N TYR A 5 -4.18 3.73 6.22
CA TYR A 5 -3.70 2.36 6.31
C TYR A 5 -2.19 2.32 6.53
N ILE A 6 -1.75 1.66 7.59
CA ILE A 6 -0.34 1.44 7.89
C ILE A 6 -0.04 -0.04 7.60
N PRO A 7 0.78 -0.36 6.59
CA PRO A 7 1.04 -1.75 6.16
C PRO A 7 2.01 -2.46 7.10
N PHE A 8 1.97 -2.18 8.40
CA PHE A 8 2.75 -2.81 9.47
C PHE A 8 1.77 -3.23 10.58
N PRO A 9 2.03 -4.36 11.27
CA PRO A 9 1.20 -4.74 12.40
C PRO A 9 1.33 -3.68 13.51
N GLU A 10 0.32 -3.59 14.39
CA GLU A 10 0.29 -2.59 15.48
C GLU A 10 1.56 -2.60 16.34
N SER A 11 2.13 -3.78 16.59
CA SER A 11 3.38 -3.94 17.35
C SER A 11 4.63 -3.40 16.65
N GLU A 12 4.57 -3.11 15.36
CA GLU A 12 5.67 -2.63 14.52
C GLU A 12 5.36 -1.30 13.82
N VAL A 13 4.28 -0.61 14.20
CA VAL A 13 3.78 0.58 13.52
C VAL A 13 4.74 1.78 13.59
N GLY A 14 5.60 1.84 14.61
CA GLY A 14 6.60 2.89 14.78
C GLY A 14 5.97 4.29 14.93
N GLU A 15 6.58 5.29 14.31
CA GLU A 15 6.12 6.68 14.37
C GLU A 15 4.91 6.97 13.47
N LEU A 16 4.61 6.07 12.53
CA LEU A 16 3.47 6.21 11.61
C LEU A 16 2.13 6.30 12.36
N ARG A 17 1.98 5.61 13.50
CA ARG A 17 0.75 5.68 14.31
C ARG A 17 0.52 7.08 14.83
N GLN A 18 1.53 7.68 15.44
CA GLN A 18 1.44 9.04 15.97
C GLN A 18 1.15 10.05 14.85
N MET A 19 1.80 9.89 13.70
CA MET A 19 1.57 10.74 12.53
C MET A 19 0.13 10.59 11.99
N ALA A 20 -0.40 9.38 11.93
CA ALA A 20 -1.77 9.11 11.49
C ALA A 20 -2.82 9.69 12.45
N GLU A 21 -2.61 9.57 13.77
CA GLU A 21 -3.49 10.19 14.77
C GLU A 21 -3.47 11.72 14.67
N GLN A 22 -2.30 12.31 14.46
CA GLN A 22 -2.16 13.76 14.25
C GLN A 22 -2.86 14.21 12.96
N TRP A 23 -2.71 13.45 11.86
CA TRP A 23 -3.46 13.70 10.61
C TRP A 23 -4.97 13.70 10.88
N LYS A 24 -5.48 12.63 11.51
CA LYS A 24 -6.90 12.49 11.83
C LYS A 24 -7.41 13.65 12.69
N LYS A 25 -6.65 14.05 13.70
CA LYS A 25 -6.97 15.21 14.56
C LYS A 25 -7.07 16.51 13.75
N ASN A 26 -6.10 16.75 12.88
CA ASN A 26 -6.01 17.98 12.10
C ASN A 26 -7.15 18.10 11.08
N LEU A 27 -7.52 17.01 10.40
CA LEU A 27 -8.65 17.03 9.47
C LEU A 27 -10.01 17.05 10.20
N LYS A 28 -10.17 16.35 11.32
CA LYS A 28 -11.41 16.38 12.10
C LYS A 28 -11.75 17.79 12.58
N THR A 29 -10.73 18.56 12.97
CA THR A 29 -10.87 19.95 13.44
C THR A 29 -11.35 20.88 12.32
N ASN A 30 -10.96 20.63 11.07
CA ASN A 30 -11.20 21.55 9.95
C ASN A 30 -12.36 21.13 9.02
N PHE A 31 -12.63 19.83 8.85
CA PHE A 31 -13.53 19.33 7.78
C PHE A 31 -14.60 18.33 8.25
N ASN A 32 -14.65 17.98 9.56
CA ASN A 32 -15.56 16.99 10.13
C ASN A 32 -15.60 15.65 9.34
N GLU A 33 -14.46 15.24 8.78
CA GLU A 33 -14.36 14.03 7.97
C GLU A 33 -14.25 12.75 8.84
N SER A 34 -14.88 11.66 8.37
CA SER A 34 -14.72 10.34 8.97
C SER A 34 -13.41 9.71 8.50
N ILE A 35 -12.45 9.65 9.42
CA ILE A 35 -11.12 9.08 9.21
C ILE A 35 -10.91 7.93 10.20
N GLN A 36 -10.61 6.76 9.65
CA GLN A 36 -10.17 5.60 10.41
C GLN A 36 -8.67 5.39 10.20
N ILE A 37 -7.99 4.85 11.20
CA ILE A 37 -6.59 4.44 11.12
C ILE A 37 -6.61 2.93 11.24
N LEU A 38 -5.90 2.23 10.36
CA LEU A 38 -5.89 0.79 10.30
C LEU A 38 -4.47 0.27 10.13
N CYS A 39 -4.01 -0.57 11.05
CA CYS A 39 -2.76 -1.29 10.91
C CYS A 39 -2.97 -2.64 10.20
N TYR A 40 -1.89 -3.23 9.67
CA TYR A 40 -1.98 -4.54 9.03
C TYR A 40 -2.53 -5.60 10.01
N GLN A 41 -3.53 -6.37 9.54
CA GLN A 41 -4.27 -7.38 10.32
C GLN A 41 -5.11 -6.84 11.49
N GLU A 42 -5.33 -5.52 11.55
CA GLU A 42 -6.32 -4.95 12.47
C GLU A 42 -7.72 -5.14 11.86
N GLU A 43 -8.68 -5.55 12.68
CA GLU A 43 -10.07 -5.67 12.24
C GLU A 43 -10.67 -4.27 12.09
N PHE A 44 -11.39 -4.03 10.99
CA PHE A 44 -12.21 -2.83 10.86
C PHE A 44 -13.66 -3.22 10.59
N ASP A 45 -14.58 -2.43 11.13
CA ASP A 45 -15.99 -2.58 10.84
C ASP A 45 -16.21 -2.20 9.37
N GLU A 46 -16.53 -3.20 8.55
CA GLU A 46 -16.87 -3.08 7.13
C GLU A 46 -18.21 -2.33 6.91
N GLY A 47 -18.80 -1.81 8.00
CA GLY A 47 -20.07 -1.11 8.10
C GLY A 47 -20.31 0.06 7.13
N SER A 48 -21.36 -0.14 6.33
CA SER A 48 -22.02 0.74 5.35
C SER A 48 -21.31 0.94 4.00
N LEU A 49 -22.14 1.02 2.94
CA LEU A 49 -21.82 1.15 1.51
C LEU A 49 -21.11 2.46 1.12
N GLN A 50 -20.18 2.93 1.94
CA GLN A 50 -19.48 4.18 1.69
C GLN A 50 -18.30 3.96 0.76
N GLU A 51 -18.10 4.91 -0.14
CA GLU A 51 -16.90 4.95 -0.97
C GLU A 51 -15.66 5.15 -0.10
N LEU A 52 -14.65 4.29 -0.29
CA LEU A 52 -13.42 4.29 0.49
C LEU A 52 -12.30 4.99 -0.29
N GLN A 53 -11.60 5.89 0.40
CA GLN A 53 -10.33 6.45 -0.02
C GLN A 53 -9.25 5.94 0.93
N ILE A 54 -8.29 5.17 0.43
CA ILE A 54 -7.25 4.58 1.27
C ILE A 54 -5.94 5.32 1.07
N TYR A 55 -5.32 5.76 2.17
CA TYR A 55 -3.99 6.34 2.21
C TYR A 55 -3.05 5.31 2.83
N ILE A 56 -2.18 4.71 2.02
CA ILE A 56 -1.16 3.78 2.48
C ILE A 56 0.02 4.61 2.98
N LEU A 57 0.27 4.54 4.29
CA LEU A 57 1.28 5.35 4.96
C LEU A 57 2.60 4.59 5.10
N GLY A 58 3.70 5.27 4.83
CA GLY A 58 5.02 4.73 5.12
C GLY A 58 6.13 5.69 4.79
N HIS A 59 7.29 5.49 5.41
CA HIS A 59 8.48 6.26 5.09
C HIS A 59 9.14 5.70 3.83
N GLY A 60 9.60 6.60 2.97
CA GLY A 60 10.38 6.24 1.79
C GLY A 60 11.64 7.06 1.72
N PHE A 61 12.53 6.65 0.81
CA PHE A 61 13.84 7.26 0.66
C PHE A 61 13.84 8.32 -0.45
N THR A 62 14.11 9.58 -0.13
CA THR A 62 14.13 10.65 -1.14
C THR A 62 15.33 10.53 -2.08
N ASP A 63 16.49 10.14 -1.55
CA ASP A 63 17.77 10.18 -2.27
C ASP A 63 18.29 8.79 -2.68
N SER A 64 17.41 7.79 -2.72
CA SER A 64 17.76 6.40 -3.07
C SER A 64 16.79 5.83 -4.10
N PRO A 65 17.26 4.99 -5.05
CA PRO A 65 16.38 4.23 -5.95
C PRO A 65 15.60 3.12 -5.22
N ASP A 66 15.82 2.96 -3.92
CA ASP A 66 15.16 1.95 -3.10
C ASP A 66 13.64 2.16 -3.03
N LEU A 67 12.90 1.19 -3.56
CA LEU A 67 11.44 1.19 -3.58
C LEU A 67 10.82 0.71 -2.26
N ARG A 68 11.64 0.27 -1.29
CA ARG A 68 11.16 -0.24 -0.01
C ARG A 68 10.57 0.88 0.84
N ILE A 69 9.64 0.49 1.70
CA ILE A 69 8.92 1.35 2.63
C ILE A 69 9.30 0.96 4.05
N THR A 70 9.47 1.94 4.94
CA THR A 70 9.82 1.71 6.35
C THR A 70 8.76 2.24 7.31
N ASN A 71 8.70 1.63 8.50
CA ASN A 71 7.80 2.03 9.60
C ASN A 71 8.29 3.24 10.40
N ILE A 72 9.57 3.60 10.24
CA ILE A 72 10.21 4.76 10.87
C ILE A 72 11.16 5.43 9.89
N SER A 73 11.34 6.73 10.04
CA SER A 73 12.26 7.55 9.23
C SER A 73 13.73 7.22 9.47
N ASN A 74 14.12 6.90 10.71
CA ASN A 74 15.50 6.53 11.03
C ASN A 74 15.80 5.07 10.67
N VAL A 75 16.32 4.87 9.47
CA VAL A 75 16.61 3.53 8.94
C VAL A 75 17.75 2.79 9.65
N SER A 76 18.59 3.48 10.42
CA SER A 76 19.65 2.87 11.23
C SER A 76 19.15 2.33 12.57
N SER A 77 17.91 2.63 12.95
CA SER A 77 17.32 2.12 14.20
C SER A 77 17.08 0.61 14.12
N PRO A 78 17.36 -0.16 15.19
CA PRO A 78 17.08 -1.61 15.23
C PRO A 78 15.58 -1.93 15.18
N LEU A 79 14.72 -0.94 15.44
CA LEU A 79 13.26 -1.07 15.33
C LEU A 79 12.74 -0.84 13.92
N CYS A 80 13.62 -0.47 12.98
CA CYS A 80 13.27 -0.25 11.58
C CYS A 80 12.85 -1.56 10.93
N LYS A 81 11.61 -1.59 10.46
CA LYS A 81 11.07 -2.64 9.62
C LYS A 81 10.97 -2.11 8.20
N ILE A 82 11.38 -2.95 7.27
CA ILE A 82 11.46 -2.61 5.85
C ILE A 82 10.63 -3.63 5.10
N ILE A 83 9.73 -3.16 4.26
CA ILE A 83 8.91 -4.00 3.39
C ILE A 83 9.03 -3.53 1.93
N ASP A 84 8.99 -4.49 1.02
CA ASP A 84 8.96 -4.19 -0.42
C ASP A 84 7.54 -3.89 -0.92
N PRO A 85 7.38 -3.29 -2.11
CA PRO A 85 6.06 -2.99 -2.66
C PRO A 85 5.18 -4.22 -2.90
N GLU A 86 5.77 -5.41 -3.12
CA GLU A 86 5.02 -6.67 -3.26
C GLU A 86 4.35 -7.05 -1.93
N THR A 87 5.09 -6.92 -0.83
CA THR A 87 4.61 -7.16 0.54
C THR A 87 3.51 -6.16 0.89
N VAL A 88 3.68 -4.88 0.57
CA VAL A 88 2.65 -3.84 0.78
C VAL A 88 1.37 -4.19 0.03
N ALA A 89 1.47 -4.59 -1.25
CA ALA A 89 0.33 -5.03 -2.03
C ALA A 89 -0.34 -6.25 -1.41
N SER A 90 0.42 -7.28 -1.02
CA SER A 90 -0.12 -8.48 -0.39
C SER A 90 -0.89 -8.18 0.90
N ARG A 91 -0.32 -7.34 1.78
CA ARG A 91 -0.94 -6.94 3.06
C ARG A 91 -2.22 -6.15 2.84
N PHE A 92 -2.15 -5.15 1.96
CA PHE A 92 -3.30 -4.36 1.56
C PHE A 92 -4.43 -5.24 0.99
N GLN A 93 -4.09 -6.22 0.16
CA GLN A 93 -5.09 -7.13 -0.39
C GLN A 93 -5.71 -8.05 0.67
N GLU A 94 -4.93 -8.51 1.64
CA GLU A 94 -5.42 -9.36 2.73
C GLU A 94 -6.48 -8.61 3.54
N ASP A 95 -6.19 -7.38 3.96
CA ASP A 95 -7.08 -6.60 4.82
C ASP A 95 -8.29 -6.05 4.06
N PHE A 96 -8.12 -5.65 2.80
CA PHE A 96 -9.18 -4.98 2.04
C PHE A 96 -9.88 -5.86 0.99
N MET A 97 -9.65 -7.18 0.99
CA MET A 97 -10.22 -8.07 -0.03
C MET A 97 -11.75 -7.97 -0.10
N ILE A 98 -12.40 -7.91 1.06
CA ILE A 98 -13.86 -7.98 1.20
C ILE A 98 -14.52 -6.67 0.74
N VAL A 99 -13.91 -5.53 1.04
CA VAL A 99 -14.41 -4.19 0.67
C VAL A 99 -13.81 -3.64 -0.63
N ASN A 100 -13.05 -4.44 -1.38
CA ASN A 100 -12.31 -3.99 -2.57
C ASN A 100 -13.18 -3.29 -3.62
N SER A 101 -14.47 -3.66 -3.74
CA SER A 101 -15.41 -3.00 -4.65
C SER A 101 -15.77 -1.56 -4.24
N GLN A 102 -15.61 -1.22 -2.96
CA GLN A 102 -15.93 0.09 -2.39
C GLN A 102 -14.77 1.08 -2.49
N ILE A 103 -13.54 0.59 -2.74
CA ILE A 103 -12.34 1.42 -2.86
C ILE A 103 -12.39 2.20 -4.18
N LYS A 104 -12.37 3.53 -4.07
CA LYS A 104 -12.39 4.47 -5.22
C LYS A 104 -11.05 5.07 -5.55
N THR A 105 -10.22 5.29 -4.54
CA THR A 105 -8.86 5.76 -4.71
C THR A 105 -7.94 5.10 -3.70
N VAL A 106 -6.70 4.87 -4.13
CA VAL A 106 -5.60 4.53 -3.24
C VAL A 106 -4.54 5.60 -3.40
N HIS A 107 -3.99 6.06 -2.30
CA HIS A 107 -2.95 7.07 -2.23
C HIS A 107 -1.72 6.43 -1.57
N LEU A 108 -0.65 6.26 -2.34
CA LEU A 108 0.63 5.79 -1.84
C LEU A 108 1.38 6.98 -1.23
N TYR A 109 1.21 7.16 0.08
CA TYR A 109 1.66 8.33 0.83
C TYR A 109 3.07 8.11 1.38
N VAL A 110 4.06 8.23 0.47
CA VAL A 110 5.45 7.85 0.74
C VAL A 110 6.39 8.91 0.16
N CYS A 111 7.42 9.30 0.92
CA CYS A 111 8.45 10.24 0.44
C CYS A 111 9.27 9.65 -0.72
N GLY A 112 9.64 10.46 -1.71
CA GLY A 112 10.42 9.98 -2.85
C GLY A 112 10.43 10.91 -4.04
N THR A 113 11.33 10.66 -5.01
CA THR A 113 11.25 11.31 -6.32
C THR A 113 10.04 10.82 -7.11
N GLU A 114 9.58 11.62 -8.07
CA GLU A 114 8.45 11.23 -8.93
C GLU A 114 8.71 9.91 -9.66
N SER A 115 9.89 9.74 -10.27
CA SER A 115 10.25 8.50 -10.98
C SER A 115 10.23 7.28 -10.06
N LYS A 116 10.76 7.41 -8.85
CA LYS A 116 10.81 6.32 -7.88
C LYS A 116 9.41 5.94 -7.40
N ASN A 117 8.62 6.94 -7.01
CA ASN A 117 7.28 6.70 -6.50
C ASN A 117 6.32 6.23 -7.60
N LYS A 118 6.55 6.62 -8.86
CA LYS A 118 5.89 6.01 -10.02
C LYS A 118 6.20 4.52 -10.12
N GLN A 119 7.47 4.13 -10.06
CA GLN A 119 7.87 2.73 -10.13
C GLN A 119 7.35 1.90 -8.94
N LEU A 120 7.35 2.48 -7.74
CA LEU A 120 6.73 1.88 -6.55
C LEU A 120 5.25 1.64 -6.78
N ALA A 121 4.53 2.64 -7.28
CA ALA A 121 3.10 2.55 -7.54
C ALA A 121 2.76 1.54 -8.66
N GLU A 122 3.56 1.48 -9.73
CA GLU A 122 3.40 0.51 -10.82
C GLU A 122 3.66 -0.92 -10.31
N THR A 123 4.66 -1.09 -9.45
CA THR A 123 4.95 -2.36 -8.80
C THR A 123 3.79 -2.77 -7.91
N PHE A 124 3.34 -1.88 -7.03
CA PHE A 124 2.16 -2.10 -6.18
C PHE A 124 0.94 -2.54 -7.01
N GLN A 125 0.59 -1.79 -8.06
CA GLN A 125 -0.53 -2.12 -8.95
C GLN A 125 -0.39 -3.50 -9.61
N LYS A 126 0.81 -3.84 -10.10
CA LYS A 126 1.10 -5.12 -10.75
C LYS A 126 0.80 -6.32 -9.85
N TYR A 127 1.00 -6.17 -8.54
CA TYR A 127 0.77 -7.22 -7.56
C TYR A 127 -0.67 -7.29 -7.04
N LEU A 128 -1.52 -6.32 -7.35
CA LEU A 128 -2.95 -6.40 -7.04
C LEU A 128 -3.65 -7.41 -7.95
N CYS A 129 -4.56 -8.20 -7.37
CA CYS A 129 -5.37 -9.19 -8.09
C CYS A 129 -6.28 -8.55 -9.14
N ARG A 130 -6.70 -7.30 -8.93
CA ARG A 130 -7.56 -6.54 -9.84
C ARG A 130 -6.71 -5.44 -10.48
N GLN A 131 -6.34 -5.63 -11.75
CA GLN A 131 -5.58 -4.61 -12.48
C GLN A 131 -6.44 -3.42 -12.90
N ASP A 132 -7.76 -3.61 -13.01
CA ASP A 132 -8.76 -2.54 -13.06
C ASP A 132 -9.01 -1.89 -11.68
N PHE A 133 -7.96 -1.78 -10.87
CA PHE A 133 -8.02 -1.16 -9.55
C PHE A 133 -8.43 0.32 -9.68
N PRO A 134 -9.08 0.91 -8.66
CA PRO A 134 -9.25 2.36 -8.55
C PRO A 134 -7.98 3.15 -8.81
N SER A 135 -8.15 4.45 -9.10
CA SER A 135 -7.07 5.42 -9.30
C SER A 135 -6.02 5.34 -8.19
N ILE A 136 -4.79 4.94 -8.55
CA ILE A 136 -3.64 4.90 -7.64
C ILE A 136 -2.87 6.21 -7.79
N HIS A 137 -2.94 7.04 -6.76
CA HIS A 137 -2.17 8.26 -6.63
C HIS A 137 -0.84 8.00 -5.96
N PHE A 138 0.20 8.67 -6.41
CA PHE A 138 1.50 8.73 -5.78
C PHE A 138 2.01 10.16 -5.80
N TYR A 139 2.94 10.48 -4.91
CA TYR A 139 3.41 11.85 -4.69
C TYR A 139 4.90 11.95 -4.97
N SER A 140 5.39 13.15 -5.28
CA SER A 140 6.82 13.45 -5.34
C SER A 140 7.23 14.39 -4.21
N GLY A 141 8.46 14.28 -3.73
CA GLY A 141 9.05 15.07 -2.65
C GLY A 141 8.97 14.40 -1.28
N SER A 142 9.34 15.15 -0.24
CA SER A 142 9.05 14.80 1.15
C SER A 142 7.64 15.25 1.47
N VAL A 143 6.74 14.32 1.79
CA VAL A 143 5.32 14.60 2.02
C VAL A 143 5.05 14.78 3.51
N SER A 144 4.36 15.86 3.91
CA SER A 144 3.95 16.06 5.29
C SER A 144 2.57 15.47 5.56
N ILE A 145 2.23 15.17 6.80
CA ILE A 145 0.81 15.07 7.18
C ILE A 145 0.12 16.45 7.03
N PRO A 146 -1.22 16.52 7.01
CA PRO A 146 -1.94 17.79 7.10
C PRO A 146 -1.53 18.59 8.33
N ASP A 147 -1.26 19.88 8.15
CA ASP A 147 -0.99 20.83 9.22
C ASP A 147 -2.26 21.15 10.03
N ASP A 148 -2.16 22.03 11.03
CA ASP A 148 -3.27 22.36 11.92
C ASP A 148 -4.41 23.11 11.20
N HIS A 149 -4.17 23.59 9.97
CA HIS A 149 -5.18 24.14 9.07
C HIS A 149 -5.73 23.11 8.07
N GLY A 150 -5.28 21.85 8.17
CA GLY A 150 -5.67 20.75 7.30
C GLY A 150 -4.98 20.75 5.94
N ASN A 151 -3.94 21.56 5.73
CA ASN A 151 -3.20 21.59 4.48
C ASN A 151 -2.03 20.59 4.51
N ALA A 152 -1.91 19.77 3.48
CA ALA A 152 -0.76 18.90 3.29
C ALA A 152 0.22 19.48 2.28
N TRP A 153 1.51 19.25 2.50
CA TRP A 153 2.60 19.85 1.73
C TRP A 153 3.54 18.79 1.19
N SER A 154 4.14 19.10 0.04
CA SER A 154 5.32 18.41 -0.47
C SER A 154 6.50 19.36 -0.51
N PHE A 155 7.63 18.91 0.03
CA PHE A 155 8.89 19.64 0.05
C PHE A 155 9.84 19.02 -0.98
N SER A 156 10.26 19.83 -1.94
CA SER A 156 11.30 19.48 -2.91
C SER A 156 12.42 20.50 -2.79
N ASN A 157 13.63 20.05 -2.42
CA ASN A 157 14.78 20.93 -2.17
C ASN A 157 14.48 22.07 -1.17
N GLY A 158 13.70 21.77 -0.13
CA GLY A 158 13.33 22.75 0.91
C GLY A 158 12.18 23.69 0.55
N ASN A 159 11.69 23.68 -0.70
CA ASN A 159 10.57 24.54 -1.10
C ASN A 159 9.23 23.82 -0.89
N PRO A 160 8.31 24.40 -0.08
CA PRO A 160 6.98 23.84 0.10
C PRO A 160 6.11 24.08 -1.13
N SER A 161 5.32 23.07 -1.48
CA SER A 161 4.27 23.14 -2.48
C SER A 161 3.03 22.40 -1.98
N PRO A 162 1.81 22.87 -2.25
CA PRO A 162 0.61 22.15 -1.84
C PRO A 162 0.62 20.73 -2.40
N LEU A 163 0.35 19.73 -1.56
CA LEU A 163 0.54 18.32 -1.90
C LEU A 163 -0.26 17.91 -3.16
N PHE A 164 -1.47 18.42 -3.32
CA PHE A 164 -2.33 18.09 -4.47
C PHE A 164 -1.67 18.43 -5.82
N THR A 165 -0.78 19.42 -5.86
CA THR A 165 -0.02 19.78 -7.08
C THR A 165 1.06 18.76 -7.42
N LYS A 166 1.42 17.88 -6.48
CA LYS A 166 2.41 16.81 -6.63
C LYS A 166 1.78 15.43 -6.72
N ALA A 167 0.46 15.34 -6.69
CA ALA A 167 -0.27 14.11 -6.87
C ALA A 167 -0.23 13.69 -8.35
N ASN A 168 0.36 12.53 -8.61
CA ASN A 168 0.38 11.89 -9.91
C ASN A 168 -0.50 10.65 -9.88
N LEU A 169 -1.10 10.33 -11.01
CA LEU A 169 -1.99 9.19 -11.18
C LEU A 169 -1.33 8.16 -12.07
N ILE A 170 -1.35 6.87 -11.67
CA ILE A 170 -1.10 5.80 -12.63
C ILE A 170 -2.25 5.79 -13.64
N ARG A 171 -1.97 6.28 -14.84
CA ARG A 171 -2.89 6.15 -15.97
C ARG A 171 -2.96 4.68 -16.33
N LYS A 172 -4.19 4.15 -16.49
CA LYS A 172 -4.39 2.81 -17.03
C LYS A 172 -3.64 2.69 -18.35
N THR A 173 -2.57 1.91 -18.38
CA THR A 173 -2.01 1.44 -19.65
C THR A 173 -2.93 0.33 -20.12
N LEU A 174 -4.01 0.70 -20.82
CA LEU A 174 -4.65 -0.24 -21.75
C LEU A 174 -3.55 -0.60 -22.74
N THR A 175 -2.97 -1.79 -22.63
CA THR A 175 -2.06 -2.33 -23.63
C THR A 175 -2.87 -2.62 -24.90
N THR A 176 -3.23 -1.58 -25.64
CA THR A 176 -3.41 -1.68 -27.09
C THR A 176 -2.01 -1.70 -27.66
N GLU A 177 -1.48 -2.91 -27.85
CA GLU A 177 -0.41 -3.13 -28.83
C GLU A 177 -0.97 -2.69 -30.19
N THR A 178 -0.69 -1.46 -30.60
CA THR A 178 -0.79 -1.05 -31.99
C THR A 178 0.33 -1.77 -32.73
N HIS A 179 0.00 -2.92 -33.32
CA HIS A 179 0.86 -3.54 -34.32
C HIS A 179 0.66 -2.78 -35.63
N ASP A 180 1.70 -2.05 -36.04
CA ASP A 180 1.85 -1.61 -37.41
C ASP A 180 1.80 -2.84 -38.34
N HIS A 181 1.03 -2.69 -39.40
CA HIS A 181 0.87 -3.66 -40.47
C HIS A 181 2.22 -4.01 -41.12
N GLU A 182 2.70 -5.23 -40.95
CA GLU A 182 3.39 -5.95 -42.01
C GLU A 182 3.03 -7.45 -41.97
N ASP A 183 2.54 -7.91 -43.12
CA ASP A 183 1.99 -9.23 -43.40
C ASP A 183 2.99 -10.36 -43.16
N HIS A 184 2.91 -11.06 -42.02
CA HIS A 184 3.36 -12.45 -41.93
C HIS A 184 2.51 -13.26 -40.94
N LYS A 185 1.65 -14.12 -41.49
CA LYS A 185 0.85 -15.12 -40.75
C LYS A 185 1.75 -16.05 -39.95
N LYS A 186 1.91 -15.81 -38.65
CA LYS A 186 2.41 -16.79 -37.67
C LYS A 186 1.23 -17.46 -36.96
N PRO A 187 1.33 -18.76 -36.62
CA PRO A 187 0.24 -19.49 -35.99
C PRO A 187 -0.09 -18.87 -34.63
N VAL A 188 -1.38 -18.65 -34.41
CA VAL A 188 -1.95 -18.07 -33.19
C VAL A 188 -1.49 -18.90 -31.98
N LYS A 189 -0.51 -18.41 -31.22
CA LYS A 189 -0.33 -18.86 -29.85
C LYS A 189 -1.53 -18.34 -29.08
N GLN A 190 -2.34 -19.24 -28.53
CA GLN A 190 -3.49 -18.89 -27.69
C GLN A 190 -3.08 -17.79 -26.70
N LYS A 191 -3.67 -16.60 -26.87
CA LYS A 191 -3.56 -15.53 -25.88
C LYS A 191 -4.24 -16.05 -24.62
N LEU A 192 -3.46 -16.23 -23.55
CA LEU A 192 -3.96 -16.54 -22.21
C LEU A 192 -5.06 -15.53 -21.87
N THR A 193 -6.23 -16.04 -21.51
CA THR A 193 -7.39 -15.20 -21.23
C THR A 193 -7.22 -14.49 -19.89
N THR A 194 -7.99 -13.43 -19.66
CA THR A 194 -8.04 -12.70 -18.38
C THR A 194 -8.31 -13.64 -17.20
N GLU A 195 -9.07 -14.72 -17.43
CA GLU A 195 -9.33 -15.82 -16.50
C GLU A 195 -8.06 -16.61 -16.13
N ASP A 196 -7.13 -16.82 -17.08
CA ASP A 196 -5.90 -17.56 -16.85
C ASP A 196 -4.89 -16.76 -16.01
N PHE A 197 -4.83 -15.44 -16.23
CA PHE A 197 -4.04 -14.53 -15.39
C PHE A 197 -4.62 -14.41 -13.98
N ARG A 198 -5.96 -14.34 -13.85
CA ARG A 198 -6.65 -14.36 -12.56
C ARG A 198 -6.31 -15.61 -11.78
N LYS A 199 -6.36 -16.80 -12.40
CA LYS A 199 -6.01 -18.07 -11.75
C LYS A 199 -4.55 -18.11 -11.32
N LYS A 200 -3.62 -17.61 -12.12
CA LYS A 200 -2.18 -17.62 -11.78
C LYS A 200 -1.85 -16.70 -10.60
N ASN A 201 -2.40 -15.48 -10.58
CA ASN A 201 -2.16 -14.53 -9.49
C ASN A 201 -2.91 -14.91 -8.22
N LEU A 202 -4.14 -15.41 -8.34
CA LEU A 202 -4.91 -15.94 -7.21
C LEU A 202 -4.23 -17.18 -6.61
N HIS A 203 -3.70 -18.08 -7.43
CA HIS A 203 -2.93 -19.22 -6.95
C HIS A 203 -1.65 -18.80 -6.24
N ARG A 204 -0.92 -17.80 -6.76
CA ARG A 204 0.26 -17.23 -6.08
C ARG A 204 -0.13 -16.62 -4.73
N PHE A 205 -1.22 -15.85 -4.69
CA PHE A 205 -1.78 -15.28 -3.46
C PHE A 205 -2.11 -16.35 -2.43
N TRP A 206 -2.92 -17.35 -2.78
CA TRP A 206 -3.28 -18.44 -1.86
C TRP A 206 -2.08 -19.27 -1.42
N LYS A 207 -1.09 -19.46 -2.30
CA LYS A 207 0.15 -20.16 -1.96
C LYS A 207 0.95 -19.39 -0.90
N ILE A 208 1.19 -18.10 -1.12
CA ILE A 208 1.91 -17.23 -0.18
C ILE A 208 1.15 -17.14 1.15
N ASN A 209 -0.17 -16.96 1.10
CA ASN A 209 -0.99 -16.83 2.30
C ASN A 209 -1.03 -18.15 3.10
N LYS A 210 -1.10 -19.30 2.42
CA LYS A 210 -1.00 -20.62 3.05
C LYS A 210 0.36 -20.83 3.72
N GLU A 211 1.45 -20.40 3.07
CA GLU A 211 2.80 -20.47 3.64
C GLU A 211 2.96 -19.56 4.86
N ASN A 212 2.42 -18.33 4.82
CA ASN A 212 2.46 -17.39 5.95
C ASN A 212 1.62 -17.89 7.12
N ARG A 213 0.42 -18.43 6.87
CA ARG A 213 -0.42 -19.05 7.90
C ARG A 213 0.25 -20.27 8.53
N ALA A 214 0.94 -21.08 7.73
CA ALA A 214 1.71 -22.22 8.26
C ALA A 214 2.85 -21.75 9.17
N LYS A 215 3.59 -20.71 8.79
CA LYS A 215 4.65 -20.10 9.63
C LYS A 215 4.09 -19.53 10.94
N ALA A 216 2.96 -18.83 10.88
CA ALA A 216 2.31 -18.27 12.07
C ALA A 216 1.89 -19.38 13.05
N ILE A 217 1.31 -20.48 12.55
CA ILE A 217 0.93 -21.63 13.38
C ILE A 217 2.16 -22.31 14.01
N LEU A 218 3.26 -22.44 13.26
CA LEU A 218 4.50 -23.02 13.80
C LEU A 218 5.09 -22.14 14.92
N LYS A 219 5.12 -20.82 14.72
CA LYS A 219 5.57 -19.87 15.73
C LYS A 219 4.75 -19.95 17.02
N ILE A 220 3.42 -20.00 16.91
CA ILE A 220 2.51 -20.19 18.06
C ILE A 220 2.79 -21.52 18.78
N ARG A 221 3.09 -22.60 18.05
CA ARG A 221 3.41 -23.90 18.63
C ARG A 221 4.75 -23.90 19.37
N GLU A 222 5.76 -23.23 18.82
CA GLU A 222 7.08 -23.09 19.45
C GLU A 222 7.00 -22.26 20.73
N GLU A 223 6.28 -21.14 20.71
CA GLU A 223 6.05 -20.28 21.87
C GLU A 223 5.30 -21.03 23.00
N ASN A 224 4.27 -21.81 22.66
CA ASN A 224 3.54 -22.62 23.63
C ASN A 224 4.38 -23.79 24.19
N SER A 225 5.25 -24.38 23.37
CA SER A 225 6.16 -25.45 23.82
C SER A 225 7.22 -24.92 24.79
N LEU A 226 7.74 -23.70 24.55
CA LEU A 226 8.69 -23.03 25.44
C LEU A 226 8.04 -22.61 26.76
N TYR A 227 6.80 -22.13 26.72
CA TYR A 227 6.04 -21.78 27.92
C TYR A 227 5.85 -23.00 28.84
N HIS A 228 5.47 -24.16 28.27
CA HIS A 228 5.32 -25.39 29.04
C HIS A 228 6.64 -25.92 29.63
N ALA A 229 7.77 -25.72 28.94
CA ALA A 229 9.09 -26.13 29.41
C ALA A 229 9.65 -25.26 30.55
N LEU A 230 9.18 -24.01 30.69
CA LEU A 230 9.61 -23.08 31.74
C LEU A 230 8.73 -23.14 33.01
N THR A 231 7.62 -23.86 32.97
CA THR A 231 6.66 -24.03 34.08
C THR A 231 6.69 -25.42 34.75
N GLN A 232 7.68 -26.25 34.42
CA GLN A 232 7.99 -27.52 35.10
C GLN A 232 9.28 -27.40 35.89
#